data_AF-W7J7Y0-F1
#
_entry.id   AF-W7J7Y0-F1
#
_cell.length_a   1.000
_cell.length_b   1.000
_cell.length_c   1.000
_cell.angle_alpha   90.00
_cell.angle_beta   90.00
_cell.angle_gamma   90.00
#
_symmetry.space_group_name_H-M   'P 1'
#
loop_
_entity.id
_entity.type
_entity.pdbx_description
1 polymer ?
#
loop_
_entity_poly.entity_id
_entity_poly.type
_entity_poly.pdbx_seq_one_letter_code
_entity_poly.pdbx_strand_id
1 'polypeptide(L)'
;MSICRNKHNDKSDSDMSICRNTKNNKNEKKTHSGSSSYTISTSRESNNSDVKLTHKPSNKHEFILRKGKYNSDEEEDKKSSYSKDSESKKNQKTIYRDKSGKIISREKWIEEQKKEMKYKHGKYKDKKKKQEEEKKRKLEWDGGLVQKDIRQKNIEENEKLIKKKNIINYEFDSDYDIELKMKKRKDDPMNIYLEAKEENQENKKLTCRYQSPYNRFNIQAGYRWDGVIRGNGFEERRLEAQKMKEQENKLTYINNTADL
;
A
#
# COMPACT_ATOMS: atom_id res chain seq x y z
N MET A 1 32.02 64.63 -30.58
CA MET A 1 32.08 63.19 -30.92
C MET A 1 31.94 62.39 -29.63
N SER A 2 31.09 61.37 -29.67
CA SER A 2 30.32 60.84 -28.54
C SER A 2 31.11 59.96 -27.57
N ILE A 3 30.86 60.14 -26.27
CA ILE A 3 31.35 59.30 -25.17
C ILE A 3 30.24 58.31 -24.82
N CYS A 4 30.50 57.01 -25.00
CA CYS A 4 29.54 55.93 -24.77
C CYS A 4 29.43 55.60 -23.28
N ARG A 5 28.22 55.72 -22.72
CA ARG A 5 27.84 55.24 -21.38
C ARG A 5 27.75 53.72 -21.36
N ASN A 6 28.46 53.09 -20.44
CA ASN A 6 28.30 51.68 -20.10
C ASN A 6 27.05 51.51 -19.23
N LYS A 7 26.11 50.66 -19.65
CA LYS A 7 24.87 50.36 -18.91
C LYS A 7 24.95 48.93 -18.40
N HIS A 8 25.12 48.78 -17.08
CA HIS A 8 24.98 47.51 -16.38
C HIS A 8 23.58 46.94 -16.62
N ASN A 9 23.52 45.65 -16.94
CA ASN A 9 22.29 44.85 -16.92
C ASN A 9 22.53 43.67 -15.99
N ASP A 10 22.03 43.79 -14.77
CA ASP A 10 21.77 42.67 -13.88
C ASP A 10 20.59 41.86 -14.43
N LYS A 11 20.83 40.59 -14.75
CA LYS A 11 19.78 39.58 -14.91
C LYS A 11 20.26 38.25 -14.33
N SER A 12 20.07 38.15 -13.02
CA SER A 12 19.86 36.90 -12.30
C SER A 12 18.46 36.38 -12.63
N ASP A 13 18.40 35.24 -13.33
CA ASP A 13 17.35 34.22 -13.21
C ASP A 13 17.74 33.06 -14.13
N SER A 14 18.22 31.96 -13.56
CA SER A 14 18.35 30.70 -14.28
C SER A 14 17.65 29.59 -13.51
N ASP A 15 16.36 29.46 -13.83
CA ASP A 15 15.56 28.26 -13.66
C ASP A 15 16.30 27.07 -14.30
N MET A 16 16.90 26.19 -13.50
CA MET A 16 17.51 24.95 -13.98
C MET A 16 16.44 23.88 -14.20
N SER A 17 15.66 24.07 -15.27
CA SER A 17 14.81 23.03 -15.85
C SER A 17 15.58 22.21 -16.87
N ILE A 18 15.41 20.89 -16.82
CA ILE A 18 16.09 19.91 -17.69
C ILE A 18 15.66 20.10 -19.14
N CYS A 19 16.62 20.40 -20.02
CA CYS A 19 16.39 20.58 -21.45
C CYS A 19 15.85 19.30 -22.09
N ARG A 20 14.70 19.39 -22.78
CA ARG A 20 14.20 18.34 -23.67
C ARG A 20 15.09 18.24 -24.91
N ASN A 21 15.63 17.05 -25.11
CA ASN A 21 16.42 16.60 -26.25
C ASN A 21 15.78 16.99 -27.61
N THR A 22 16.42 17.88 -28.37
CA THR A 22 16.10 18.17 -29.77
C THR A 22 16.84 17.17 -30.66
N LYS A 23 16.10 16.36 -31.42
CA LYS A 23 16.67 15.37 -32.34
C LYS A 23 17.27 16.06 -33.57
N ASN A 24 18.55 15.80 -33.81
CA ASN A 24 19.24 16.05 -35.06
C ASN A 24 18.66 15.18 -36.19
N ASN A 25 18.40 15.81 -37.34
CA ASN A 25 18.20 15.14 -38.62
C ASN A 25 19.55 14.63 -39.15
N LYS A 26 19.71 13.30 -39.25
CA LYS A 26 20.61 12.66 -40.22
C LYS A 26 19.97 11.37 -40.73
N ASN A 27 19.83 11.31 -42.06
CA ASN A 27 19.43 10.14 -42.83
C ASN A 27 20.46 9.02 -42.66
N GLU A 28 20.02 7.80 -42.37
CA GLU A 28 20.74 6.58 -42.77
C GLU A 28 19.82 5.36 -42.81
N LYS A 29 20.22 4.38 -43.63
CA LYS A 29 19.38 3.45 -44.39
C LYS A 29 18.84 2.27 -43.56
N LYS A 30 17.69 1.77 -44.00
CA LYS A 30 16.96 0.57 -43.54
C LYS A 30 17.82 -0.71 -43.61
N THR A 31 17.75 -1.55 -42.58
CA THR A 31 17.74 -3.03 -42.71
C THR A 31 16.77 -3.62 -41.68
N HIS A 32 16.06 -4.68 -42.08
CA HIS A 32 14.99 -5.35 -41.33
C HIS A 32 15.55 -6.42 -40.36
N SER A 33 14.96 -6.54 -39.17
CA SER A 33 14.66 -7.83 -38.51
C SER A 33 13.79 -7.58 -37.26
N GLY A 34 12.89 -8.52 -36.98
CA GLY A 34 11.72 -8.33 -36.14
C GLY A 34 11.94 -8.53 -34.64
N SER A 35 11.05 -7.92 -33.85
CA SER A 35 10.48 -8.56 -32.66
C SER A 35 9.24 -7.79 -32.22
N SER A 36 8.14 -8.53 -32.11
CA SER A 36 6.86 -8.09 -31.58
C SER A 36 6.97 -7.83 -30.08
N SER A 37 6.62 -6.62 -29.63
CA SER A 37 6.33 -6.37 -28.21
C SER A 37 5.16 -5.38 -28.09
N TYR A 38 4.12 -5.84 -27.40
CA TYR A 38 2.91 -5.09 -27.09
C TYR A 38 3.23 -4.01 -26.07
N THR A 39 3.00 -2.74 -26.42
CA THR A 39 3.02 -1.62 -25.47
C THR A 39 1.60 -1.28 -25.04
N ILE A 40 1.36 -1.36 -23.73
CA ILE A 40 0.12 -0.91 -23.08
C ILE A 40 0.28 0.58 -22.76
N SER A 41 -0.56 1.41 -23.37
CA SER A 41 -0.65 2.84 -23.15
C SER A 41 -1.29 3.14 -21.79
N THR A 42 -0.55 3.78 -20.88
CA THR A 42 -1.13 4.41 -19.67
C THR A 42 -1.09 5.93 -19.83
N SER A 43 -2.26 6.52 -20.05
CA SER A 43 -2.49 7.96 -20.05
C SER A 43 -2.37 8.50 -18.63
N ARG A 44 -1.43 9.41 -18.40
CA ARG A 44 -1.37 10.30 -17.23
C ARG A 44 -1.91 11.65 -17.67
N GLU A 45 -3.02 12.08 -17.07
CA GLU A 45 -3.41 13.49 -17.03
C GLU A 45 -3.44 13.93 -15.57
N SER A 46 -2.61 14.91 -15.29
CA SER A 46 -2.59 15.73 -14.08
C SER A 46 -3.31 17.03 -14.39
N ASN A 47 -4.26 17.44 -13.54
CA ASN A 47 -4.55 18.85 -13.26
C ASN A 47 -5.21 18.96 -11.88
N ASN A 48 -4.55 19.69 -10.99
CA ASN A 48 -5.09 20.17 -9.72
C ASN A 48 -5.68 21.56 -9.95
N SER A 49 -6.86 21.83 -9.39
CA SER A 49 -7.25 23.17 -8.95
C SER A 49 -8.25 23.08 -7.81
N ASP A 50 -7.95 23.83 -6.75
CA ASP A 50 -8.62 23.94 -5.46
C ASP A 50 -10.11 24.30 -5.52
N VAL A 51 -10.95 23.56 -4.78
CA VAL A 51 -12.21 24.09 -4.21
C VAL A 51 -12.45 23.45 -2.84
N LYS A 52 -12.45 24.29 -1.79
CA LYS A 52 -12.93 23.96 -0.44
C LYS A 52 -14.43 23.65 -0.49
N LEU A 53 -14.82 22.43 -0.12
CA LEU A 53 -16.19 22.11 0.30
C LEU A 53 -16.17 21.23 1.55
N THR A 54 -16.96 21.66 2.53
CA THR A 54 -17.22 21.02 3.81
C THR A 54 -17.91 19.66 3.60
N HIS A 55 -17.27 18.56 4.01
CA HIS A 55 -17.86 17.23 3.91
C HIS A 55 -18.51 16.79 5.23
N LYS A 56 -19.85 16.68 5.22
CA LYS A 56 -20.61 15.82 6.14
C LYS A 56 -20.50 14.37 5.66
N PRO A 57 -20.26 13.36 6.52
CA PRO A 57 -20.15 11.98 6.06
C PRO A 57 -21.54 11.35 5.87
N SER A 58 -21.92 11.06 4.62
CA SER A 58 -23.04 10.18 4.34
C SER A 58 -22.58 8.73 4.46
N ASN A 59 -22.68 8.20 5.66
CA ASN A 59 -22.52 6.78 5.96
C ASN A 59 -23.82 6.06 5.58
N LYS A 60 -23.80 5.11 4.64
CA LYS A 60 -24.93 4.19 4.38
C LYS A 60 -24.48 3.00 3.52
N HIS A 61 -23.96 1.97 4.18
CA HIS A 61 -24.32 0.59 3.85
C HIS A 61 -24.05 -0.31 5.05
N GLU A 62 -24.88 -0.17 6.08
CA GLU A 62 -24.89 -1.06 7.23
C GLU A 62 -26.08 -2.01 7.10
N PHE A 63 -25.77 -3.28 6.89
CA PHE A 63 -26.71 -4.40 6.87
C PHE A 63 -27.17 -4.65 8.31
N ILE A 64 -28.28 -4.04 8.70
CA ILE A 64 -28.93 -4.35 9.98
C ILE A 64 -29.92 -5.49 9.75
N LEU A 65 -29.53 -6.67 10.24
CA LEU A 65 -30.44 -7.77 10.54
C LEU A 65 -31.41 -7.31 11.63
N ARG A 66 -32.69 -7.10 11.29
CA ARG A 66 -33.78 -7.06 12.27
C ARG A 66 -34.77 -8.19 12.00
N LYS A 67 -34.77 -9.15 12.93
CA LYS A 67 -35.85 -10.11 13.15
C LYS A 67 -37.11 -9.33 13.51
N GLY A 68 -38.10 -9.35 12.63
CA GLY A 68 -39.49 -8.98 12.93
C GLY A 68 -40.37 -10.18 12.62
N LYS A 69 -40.98 -10.75 13.66
CA LYS A 69 -42.05 -11.75 13.56
C LYS A 69 -43.29 -11.06 13.00
N TYR A 70 -43.96 -11.66 12.02
CA TYR A 70 -45.38 -11.41 11.77
C TYR A 70 -46.07 -12.74 11.48
N ASN A 71 -46.93 -13.13 12.42
CA ASN A 71 -48.07 -13.99 12.20
C ASN A 71 -49.26 -13.12 11.81
N SER A 72 -50.21 -13.78 11.14
CA SER A 72 -51.64 -13.49 10.98
C SER A 72 -52.04 -12.24 10.19
N ASP A 73 -52.55 -12.55 8.99
CA ASP A 73 -53.91 -12.24 8.51
C ASP A 73 -54.29 -10.78 8.26
N GLU A 74 -54.55 -10.49 6.97
CA GLU A 74 -55.80 -9.94 6.41
C GLU A 74 -55.53 -9.15 5.12
N GLU A 75 -56.53 -9.22 4.24
CA GLU A 75 -56.53 -8.89 2.82
C GLU A 75 -56.11 -7.43 2.50
N GLU A 76 -55.39 -7.23 1.39
CA GLU A 76 -55.71 -6.19 0.40
C GLU A 76 -54.79 -6.29 -0.83
N ASP A 77 -55.38 -6.69 -1.95
CA ASP A 77 -54.78 -6.76 -3.28
C ASP A 77 -54.45 -5.35 -3.84
N LYS A 78 -53.19 -4.94 -3.81
CA LYS A 78 -52.69 -3.81 -4.63
C LYS A 78 -52.08 -4.29 -5.94
N LYS A 79 -52.92 -4.27 -6.98
CA LYS A 79 -52.59 -4.44 -8.40
C LYS A 79 -51.39 -3.60 -8.84
N SER A 80 -50.29 -4.28 -9.16
CA SER A 80 -49.22 -3.76 -10.01
C SER A 80 -49.72 -3.67 -11.45
N SER A 81 -49.61 -2.47 -12.02
CA SER A 81 -50.05 -2.07 -13.35
C SER A 81 -49.15 -2.64 -14.45
N TYR A 82 -49.40 -3.91 -14.81
CA TYR A 82 -49.11 -4.43 -16.15
C TYR A 82 -50.14 -5.50 -16.50
N SER A 83 -51.31 -5.06 -16.97
CA SER A 83 -52.41 -5.95 -17.36
C SER A 83 -53.13 -5.46 -18.61
N LYS A 84 -52.75 -6.03 -19.75
CA LYS A 84 -53.64 -6.43 -20.85
C LYS A 84 -53.06 -7.72 -21.41
N ASP A 85 -53.32 -8.83 -20.71
CA ASP A 85 -53.23 -10.24 -21.17
C ASP A 85 -53.34 -11.24 -19.99
N SER A 86 -54.30 -11.02 -19.08
CA SER A 86 -54.49 -11.87 -17.90
C SER A 86 -55.49 -13.02 -18.10
N GLU A 87 -56.36 -12.94 -19.12
CA GLU A 87 -57.35 -14.00 -19.41
C GLU A 87 -56.79 -15.11 -20.32
N SER A 88 -55.92 -14.77 -21.28
CA SER A 88 -55.35 -15.71 -22.27
C SER A 88 -54.19 -16.57 -21.74
N LYS A 89 -53.56 -16.17 -20.63
CA LYS A 89 -52.47 -16.92 -19.97
C LYS A 89 -52.93 -17.94 -18.93
N LYS A 90 -54.19 -17.89 -18.46
CA LYS A 90 -54.72 -18.85 -17.47
C LYS A 90 -54.87 -20.27 -18.01
N ASN A 91 -54.92 -20.44 -19.33
CA ASN A 91 -55.16 -21.74 -19.98
C ASN A 91 -53.88 -22.44 -20.48
N GLN A 92 -52.70 -21.82 -20.38
CA GLN A 92 -51.43 -22.46 -20.75
C GLN A 92 -50.77 -23.11 -19.52
N LYS A 93 -51.11 -24.36 -19.23
CA LYS A 93 -50.47 -25.14 -18.15
C LYS A 93 -48.98 -25.37 -18.47
N THR A 94 -48.08 -24.80 -17.68
CA THR A 94 -46.63 -25.01 -17.82
C THR A 94 -46.26 -26.45 -17.45
N ILE A 95 -45.72 -27.20 -18.42
CA ILE A 95 -45.26 -28.59 -18.21
C ILE A 95 -43.77 -28.56 -17.85
N TYR A 96 -43.42 -29.09 -16.67
CA TYR A 96 -42.03 -29.23 -16.25
C TYR A 96 -41.49 -30.60 -16.67
N ARG A 97 -40.25 -30.63 -17.19
CA ARG A 97 -39.58 -31.84 -17.66
C ARG A 97 -38.18 -31.97 -17.06
N ASP A 98 -37.73 -33.21 -16.88
CA ASP A 98 -36.38 -33.54 -16.41
C ASP A 98 -35.42 -33.55 -17.60
N LYS A 99 -34.12 -33.67 -17.33
CA LYS A 99 -33.07 -33.80 -18.36
C LYS A 99 -33.30 -34.99 -19.33
N SER A 100 -34.04 -36.01 -18.89
CA SER A 100 -34.43 -37.18 -19.70
C SER A 100 -35.76 -36.98 -20.45
N GLY A 101 -36.39 -35.80 -20.37
CA GLY A 101 -37.61 -35.44 -21.08
C GLY A 101 -38.94 -35.93 -20.47
N LYS A 102 -38.90 -36.69 -19.37
CA LYS A 102 -40.09 -37.12 -18.61
C LYS A 102 -40.81 -35.91 -18.00
N ILE A 103 -42.12 -36.00 -17.76
CA ILE A 103 -42.92 -34.94 -17.12
C ILE A 103 -42.89 -35.13 -15.60
N ILE A 104 -42.68 -34.03 -14.85
CA ILE A 104 -42.49 -34.06 -13.39
C ILE A 104 -43.35 -32.98 -12.75
N SER A 105 -43.71 -33.21 -11.47
CA SER A 105 -44.38 -32.20 -10.65
C SER A 105 -43.52 -30.94 -10.46
N ARG A 106 -44.19 -29.80 -10.34
CA ARG A 106 -43.57 -28.49 -10.12
C ARG A 106 -42.60 -28.48 -8.93
N GLU A 107 -42.97 -29.14 -7.83
CA GLU A 107 -42.16 -29.19 -6.60
C GLU A 107 -40.83 -29.90 -6.82
N LYS A 108 -40.84 -31.06 -7.47
CA LYS A 108 -39.64 -31.83 -7.78
C LYS A 108 -38.71 -31.07 -8.73
N TRP A 109 -39.25 -30.34 -9.71
CA TRP A 109 -38.46 -29.45 -10.57
C TRP A 109 -37.80 -28.33 -9.76
N ILE A 110 -38.52 -27.68 -8.85
CA ILE A 110 -37.97 -26.64 -7.95
C ILE A 110 -36.87 -27.21 -7.06
N GLU A 111 -37.05 -28.43 -6.52
CA GLU A 111 -36.04 -29.09 -5.69
C GLU A 111 -34.77 -29.42 -6.48
N GLU A 112 -34.89 -29.92 -7.71
CA GLU A 112 -33.73 -30.21 -8.55
C GLU A 112 -32.98 -28.92 -8.90
N GLN A 113 -33.69 -27.84 -9.24
CA GLN A 113 -33.10 -26.52 -9.46
C GLN A 113 -32.39 -26.00 -8.20
N LYS A 114 -33.00 -26.16 -7.02
CA LYS A 114 -32.37 -25.80 -5.74
C LYS A 114 -31.11 -26.63 -5.47
N LYS A 115 -31.12 -27.93 -5.76
CA LYS A 115 -29.95 -28.81 -5.61
C LYS A 115 -28.82 -28.41 -6.56
N GLU A 116 -29.14 -28.14 -7.84
CA GLU A 116 -28.16 -27.66 -8.81
C GLU A 116 -27.56 -26.31 -8.43
N MET A 117 -28.39 -25.36 -8.00
CA MET A 117 -27.94 -24.05 -7.53
C MET A 117 -27.02 -24.18 -6.32
N LYS A 118 -27.38 -25.00 -5.33
CA LYS A 118 -26.52 -25.28 -4.16
C LYS A 118 -25.20 -25.92 -4.57
N TYR A 119 -25.21 -26.88 -5.50
CA TYR A 119 -24.00 -27.55 -5.98
C TYR A 119 -23.07 -26.58 -6.74
N LYS A 120 -23.61 -25.78 -7.65
CA LYS A 120 -22.86 -24.74 -8.38
C LYS A 120 -22.29 -23.69 -7.43
N HIS A 121 -23.08 -23.25 -6.44
CA HIS A 121 -22.65 -22.28 -5.43
C HIS A 121 -21.52 -22.85 -4.54
N GLY A 122 -21.63 -24.10 -4.10
CA GLY A 122 -20.57 -24.80 -3.36
C GLY A 122 -19.27 -24.86 -4.15
N LYS A 123 -19.31 -25.35 -5.40
CA LYS A 123 -18.14 -25.39 -6.28
C LYS A 123 -17.52 -24.01 -6.53
N TYR A 124 -18.34 -22.98 -6.74
CA TYR A 124 -17.84 -21.62 -6.92
C TYR A 124 -17.16 -21.08 -5.65
N LYS A 125 -17.77 -21.33 -4.47
CA LYS A 125 -17.19 -20.96 -3.17
C LYS A 125 -15.86 -21.63 -2.92
N ASP A 126 -15.74 -22.92 -3.20
CA ASP A 126 -14.49 -23.67 -3.03
C ASP A 126 -13.41 -23.22 -4.01
N LYS A 127 -13.77 -22.98 -5.28
CA LYS A 127 -12.84 -22.42 -6.27
C LYS A 127 -12.36 -21.02 -5.86
N LYS A 128 -13.26 -20.17 -5.36
CA LYS A 128 -12.93 -18.82 -4.87
C LYS A 128 -12.01 -18.89 -3.65
N LYS A 129 -12.27 -19.79 -2.70
CA LYS A 129 -11.39 -20.02 -1.54
C LYS A 129 -9.98 -20.43 -1.96
N LYS A 130 -9.86 -21.42 -2.85
CA LYS A 130 -8.55 -21.86 -3.37
C LYS A 130 -7.79 -20.71 -4.04
N GLN A 131 -8.46 -19.92 -4.87
CA GLN A 131 -7.85 -18.74 -5.48
C GLN A 131 -7.43 -17.69 -4.46
N GLU A 132 -8.20 -17.50 -3.39
CA GLU A 132 -7.86 -16.57 -2.32
C GLU A 132 -6.65 -17.07 -1.49
N GLU A 133 -6.59 -18.36 -1.19
CA GLU A 133 -5.46 -19.00 -0.53
C GLU A 133 -4.18 -18.92 -1.36
N GLU A 134 -4.25 -19.20 -2.67
CA GLU A 134 -3.13 -19.04 -3.58
C GLU A 134 -2.65 -17.58 -3.64
N LYS A 135 -3.58 -16.62 -3.68
CA LYS A 135 -3.24 -15.19 -3.62
C LYS A 135 -2.58 -14.82 -2.30
N LYS A 136 -3.07 -15.32 -1.17
CA LYS A 136 -2.46 -15.11 0.15
C LYS A 136 -1.05 -15.69 0.20
N ARG A 137 -0.85 -16.92 -0.26
CA ARG A 137 0.46 -17.57 -0.31
C ARG A 137 1.43 -16.80 -1.20
N LYS A 138 0.97 -16.35 -2.38
CA LYS A 138 1.79 -15.55 -3.28
C LYS A 138 2.19 -14.22 -2.63
N LEU A 139 1.24 -13.51 -2.01
CA LEU A 139 1.52 -12.26 -1.31
C LEU A 139 2.49 -12.47 -0.13
N GLU A 140 2.35 -13.58 0.58
CA GLU A 140 3.23 -13.93 1.69
C GLU A 140 4.67 -14.19 1.22
N TRP A 141 4.85 -14.84 0.07
CA TRP A 141 6.18 -15.08 -0.50
C TRP A 141 6.79 -13.83 -1.15
N ASP A 142 5.96 -12.99 -1.77
CA ASP A 142 6.38 -11.74 -2.41
C ASP A 142 6.66 -10.63 -1.37
N GLY A 143 6.18 -10.79 -0.14
CA GLY A 143 6.38 -9.84 0.94
C GLY A 143 7.79 -9.91 1.56
N GLY A 144 8.38 -8.76 1.86
CA GLY A 144 9.68 -8.69 2.54
C GLY A 144 9.60 -9.11 4.01
N LEU A 145 10.58 -9.91 4.47
CA LEU A 145 10.63 -10.41 5.85
C LEU A 145 10.64 -9.27 6.89
N VAL A 146 11.45 -8.24 6.67
CA VAL A 146 11.53 -7.06 7.55
C VAL A 146 10.19 -6.33 7.65
N GLN A 147 9.39 -6.29 6.58
CA GLN A 147 8.08 -5.65 6.61
C GLN A 147 7.08 -6.44 7.47
N LYS A 148 7.19 -7.78 7.47
CA LYS A 148 6.39 -8.65 8.35
C LYS A 148 6.80 -8.43 9.81
N ASP A 149 8.09 -8.40 10.10
CA ASP A 149 8.61 -8.15 11.45
C ASP A 149 8.16 -6.78 11.97
N ILE A 150 8.25 -5.73 11.15
CA ILE A 150 7.76 -4.39 11.49
C ILE A 150 6.26 -4.42 11.77
N ARG A 151 5.46 -5.08 10.92
CA ARG A 151 4.01 -5.20 11.13
C ARG A 151 3.70 -5.89 12.46
N GLN A 152 4.41 -6.98 12.76
CA GLN A 152 4.23 -7.72 13.99
C GLN A 152 4.57 -6.87 15.22
N LYS A 153 5.71 -6.16 15.20
CA LYS A 153 6.10 -5.22 16.27
C LYS A 153 5.07 -4.12 16.47
N ASN A 154 4.57 -3.52 15.38
CA ASN A 154 3.54 -2.48 15.47
C ASN A 154 2.25 -3.01 16.10
N ILE A 155 1.85 -4.26 15.80
CA ILE A 155 0.68 -4.89 16.43
C ILE A 155 0.93 -5.07 17.93
N GLU A 156 2.08 -5.61 18.31
CA GLU A 156 2.46 -5.82 19.72
C GLU A 156 2.54 -4.51 20.51
N GLU A 157 3.11 -3.46 19.92
CA GLU A 157 3.15 -2.12 20.50
C GLU A 157 1.74 -1.54 20.67
N ASN A 158 0.88 -1.66 19.66
CA ASN A 158 -0.51 -1.23 19.77
C ASN A 158 -1.28 -1.99 20.85
N GLU A 159 -1.09 -3.29 20.96
CA GLU A 159 -1.71 -4.09 22.03
C GLU A 159 -1.21 -3.65 23.41
N LYS A 160 0.08 -3.35 23.57
CA LYS A 160 0.63 -2.81 24.82
C LYS A 160 0.00 -1.46 25.15
N LEU A 161 -0.12 -0.57 24.18
CA LEU A 161 -0.76 0.75 24.35
C LEU A 161 -2.24 0.62 24.74
N ILE A 162 -2.99 -0.30 24.12
CA ILE A 162 -4.40 -0.55 24.47
C ILE A 162 -4.53 -1.13 25.89
N LYS A 163 -3.59 -1.99 26.30
CA LYS A 163 -3.57 -2.58 27.65
C LYS A 163 -3.14 -1.60 28.74
N LYS A 164 -2.35 -0.57 28.41
CA LYS A 164 -1.96 0.48 29.36
C LYS A 164 -3.20 1.20 29.89
N LYS A 165 -3.24 1.41 31.21
CA LYS A 165 -4.35 2.09 31.88
C LYS A 165 -4.44 3.57 31.52
N ASN A 166 -3.27 4.22 31.34
CA ASN A 166 -3.17 5.65 31.09
C ASN A 166 -2.38 5.90 29.81
N ILE A 167 -2.76 6.95 29.06
CA ILE A 167 -2.10 7.37 27.82
C ILE A 167 -0.76 8.07 28.12
N ILE A 168 -0.69 8.76 29.26
CA ILE A 168 0.50 9.49 29.71
C ILE A 168 1.43 8.52 30.45
N ASN A 169 2.70 8.49 30.07
CA ASN A 169 3.74 7.80 30.83
C ASN A 169 4.12 8.67 32.03
N TYR A 170 4.01 8.13 33.24
CA TYR A 170 4.42 8.81 34.47
C TYR A 170 5.84 8.40 34.85
N GLU A 171 6.50 9.23 35.67
CA GLU A 171 7.83 8.93 36.21
C GLU A 171 7.87 7.64 37.04
N PHE A 172 6.74 7.24 37.62
CA PHE A 172 6.57 6.01 38.42
C PHE A 172 5.85 4.88 37.66
N ASP A 173 5.96 4.83 36.32
CA ASP A 173 5.40 3.72 35.52
C ASP A 173 6.35 2.50 35.55
N SER A 174 5.82 1.32 35.90
CA SER A 174 6.62 0.10 36.02
C SER A 174 7.30 -0.31 34.72
N ASP A 175 6.65 -0.02 33.57
CA ASP A 175 7.20 -0.34 32.26
C ASP A 175 8.42 0.51 31.93
N TYR A 176 8.39 1.80 32.32
CA TYR A 176 9.48 2.74 32.09
C TYR A 176 10.72 2.38 32.95
N ASP A 177 10.50 1.96 34.19
CA ASP A 177 11.56 1.46 35.06
C ASP A 177 12.25 0.22 34.48
N ILE A 178 11.48 -0.68 33.87
CA ILE A 178 12.03 -1.87 33.20
C ILE A 178 12.88 -1.44 31.99
N GLU A 179 12.40 -0.49 31.18
CA GLU A 179 13.17 0.04 30.04
C GLU A 179 14.50 0.67 30.49
N LEU A 180 14.48 1.49 31.54
CA LEU A 180 15.67 2.13 32.10
C LEU A 180 16.68 1.12 32.66
N LYS A 181 16.21 0.02 33.25
CA LYS A 181 17.08 -1.08 33.73
C LYS A 181 17.71 -1.84 32.57
N MET A 182 16.99 -2.02 31.47
CA MET A 182 17.51 -2.71 30.27
C MET A 182 18.47 -1.83 29.45
N LYS A 183 18.36 -0.50 29.57
CA LYS A 183 19.21 0.44 28.83
C LYS A 183 20.67 0.37 29.28
N LYS A 184 21.53 -0.05 28.37
CA LYS A 184 22.99 -0.09 28.56
C LYS A 184 23.59 1.32 28.61
N ARG A 185 24.35 1.63 29.67
CA ARG A 185 25.04 2.93 29.85
C ARG A 185 26.48 2.81 29.40
N LYS A 186 26.98 3.73 28.58
CA LYS A 186 28.34 3.62 28.00
C LYS A 186 29.46 3.60 29.04
N ASP A 187 29.31 4.37 30.11
CA ASP A 187 30.34 4.55 31.14
C ASP A 187 30.30 3.49 32.26
N ASP A 188 29.49 2.44 32.09
CA ASP A 188 29.39 1.35 33.08
C ASP A 188 30.50 0.30 32.84
N PRO A 189 31.43 0.10 33.81
CA PRO A 189 32.48 -0.90 33.68
C PRO A 189 31.95 -2.34 33.60
N MET A 190 30.75 -2.61 34.11
CA MET A 190 30.14 -3.94 34.09
C MET A 190 29.83 -4.42 32.66
N ASN A 191 29.68 -3.49 31.70
CA ASN A 191 29.39 -3.81 30.31
C ASN A 191 30.43 -4.73 29.67
N ILE A 192 31.69 -4.64 30.10
CA ILE A 192 32.79 -5.47 29.58
C ILE A 192 32.48 -6.96 29.80
N TYR A 193 31.99 -7.31 30.99
CA TYR A 193 31.65 -8.69 31.34
C TYR A 193 30.37 -9.16 30.64
N LEU A 194 29.39 -8.27 30.48
CA LEU A 194 28.14 -8.59 29.78
C LEU A 194 28.40 -8.85 28.28
N GLU A 195 29.24 -8.05 27.63
CA GLU A 195 29.59 -8.23 26.20
C GLU A 195 30.32 -9.54 25.95
N ALA A 196 31.32 -9.88 26.79
CA ALA A 196 32.03 -11.14 26.68
C ALA A 196 31.09 -12.36 26.79
N LYS A 197 30.03 -12.26 27.60
CA LYS A 197 29.01 -13.30 27.70
C LYS A 197 28.12 -13.37 26.46
N GLU A 198 27.76 -12.24 25.88
CA GLU A 198 26.95 -12.18 24.65
C GLU A 198 27.71 -12.69 23.43
N GLU A 199 29.01 -12.41 23.29
CA GLU A 199 29.86 -12.92 22.19
C GLU A 199 29.89 -14.43 22.07
N ASN A 200 29.76 -15.15 23.18
CA ASN A 200 29.74 -16.61 23.19
C ASN A 200 28.38 -17.21 22.75
N GLN A 201 27.38 -16.40 22.40
CA GLN A 201 26.08 -16.90 21.92
C GLN A 201 26.11 -17.27 20.43
N GLU A 202 25.76 -18.53 20.13
CA GLU A 202 25.80 -19.13 18.79
C GLU A 202 24.81 -18.50 17.77
N ASN A 203 23.83 -17.71 18.22
CA ASN A 203 22.73 -17.19 17.39
C ASN A 203 22.93 -15.73 16.90
N LYS A 204 24.16 -15.23 16.81
CA LYS A 204 24.40 -13.88 16.27
C LYS A 204 24.23 -13.85 14.75
N LYS A 205 23.45 -12.88 14.26
CA LYS A 205 23.34 -12.61 12.83
C LYS A 205 24.72 -12.19 12.31
N LEU A 206 25.22 -12.90 11.30
CA LEU A 206 26.49 -12.56 10.66
C LEU A 206 26.40 -11.18 10.01
N THR A 207 27.32 -10.29 10.37
CA THR A 207 27.48 -8.97 9.78
C THR A 207 28.60 -8.96 8.75
N CYS A 208 28.64 -7.94 7.87
CA CYS A 208 29.76 -7.79 6.96
C CYS A 208 31.07 -7.53 7.73
N ARG A 209 32.18 -8.03 7.17
CA ARG A 209 33.53 -7.74 7.65
C ARG A 209 33.95 -6.30 7.38
N TYR A 210 33.46 -5.72 6.29
CA TYR A 210 33.81 -4.38 5.85
C TYR A 210 32.73 -3.37 6.24
N GLN A 211 33.14 -2.12 6.43
CA GLN A 211 32.18 -1.05 6.68
C GLN A 211 31.39 -0.73 5.42
N SER A 212 30.06 -0.84 5.52
CA SER A 212 29.17 -0.52 4.41
C SER A 212 29.15 0.98 4.14
N PRO A 213 29.12 1.42 2.87
CA PRO A 213 28.84 2.81 2.54
C PRO A 213 27.47 3.22 3.10
N TYR A 214 27.35 4.50 3.48
CA TYR A 214 26.10 5.05 3.99
C TYR A 214 25.03 5.06 2.89
N ASN A 215 23.80 4.71 3.28
CA ASN A 215 22.64 4.77 2.41
C ASN A 215 21.45 5.38 3.16
N ARG A 216 20.41 5.77 2.41
CA ARG A 216 19.21 6.45 2.94
C ARG A 216 18.44 5.66 3.99
N PHE A 217 18.57 4.33 3.96
CA PHE A 217 17.78 3.42 4.78
C PHE A 217 18.60 2.81 5.93
N ASN A 218 19.85 3.25 6.11
CA ASN A 218 20.79 2.71 7.07
C ASN A 218 20.92 1.17 7.03
N ILE A 219 20.72 0.56 5.85
CA ILE A 219 20.82 -0.88 5.66
C ILE A 219 22.30 -1.25 5.55
N GLN A 220 22.79 -2.10 6.45
CA GLN A 220 24.16 -2.60 6.37
C GLN A 220 24.32 -3.62 5.25
N ALA A 221 25.50 -3.68 4.65
CA ALA A 221 25.86 -4.71 3.70
C ALA A 221 25.74 -6.11 4.32
N GLY A 222 25.35 -7.08 3.50
CA GLY A 222 25.28 -8.48 3.93
C GLY A 222 26.65 -9.06 4.26
N TYR A 223 26.68 -10.14 5.04
CA TYR A 223 27.92 -10.77 5.51
C TYR A 223 28.90 -11.21 4.40
N ARG A 224 28.39 -11.46 3.19
CA ARG A 224 29.16 -11.89 2.01
C ARG A 224 29.68 -10.75 1.14
N TRP A 225 29.39 -9.51 1.48
CA TRP A 225 29.84 -8.38 0.68
C TRP A 225 31.37 -8.22 0.77
N ASP A 226 32.01 -7.98 -0.36
CA ASP A 226 33.47 -7.98 -0.53
C ASP A 226 34.12 -6.62 -0.29
N GLY A 227 33.33 -5.59 0.01
CA GLY A 227 33.81 -4.23 0.23
C GLY A 227 33.96 -3.39 -1.05
N VAL A 228 33.79 -3.98 -2.24
CA VAL A 228 33.93 -3.25 -3.50
C VAL A 228 32.63 -2.50 -3.82
N ILE A 229 32.76 -1.18 -3.99
CA ILE A 229 31.65 -0.27 -4.33
C ILE A 229 31.36 -0.39 -5.84
N ARG A 230 30.14 -0.80 -6.19
CA ARG A 230 29.68 -1.01 -7.59
C ARG A 230 28.52 -0.08 -8.00
N GLY A 231 28.29 1.00 -7.27
CA GLY A 231 27.20 1.94 -7.51
C GLY A 231 27.57 3.08 -8.47
N ASN A 232 26.56 3.74 -9.03
CA ASN A 232 26.71 4.94 -9.88
C ASN A 232 26.90 6.25 -9.07
N GLY A 233 27.40 6.19 -7.84
CA GLY A 233 27.57 7.37 -6.97
C GLY A 233 26.29 8.16 -6.64
N PHE A 234 25.09 7.60 -6.84
CA PHE A 234 23.83 8.31 -6.60
C PHE A 234 23.63 8.68 -5.11
N GLU A 235 23.91 7.74 -4.21
CA GLU A 235 23.70 7.93 -2.78
C GLU A 235 24.63 9.00 -2.19
N GLU A 236 25.87 9.05 -2.67
CA GLU A 236 26.85 10.07 -2.31
C GLU A 236 26.39 11.46 -2.77
N ARG A 237 26.10 11.64 -4.07
CA ARG A 237 25.58 12.91 -4.61
C ARG A 237 24.31 13.39 -3.91
N ARG A 238 23.43 12.46 -3.54
CA ARG A 238 22.22 12.80 -2.79
C ARG A 238 22.55 13.32 -1.39
N LEU A 239 23.43 12.63 -0.65
CA LEU A 239 23.81 13.04 0.70
C LEU A 239 24.51 14.41 0.70
N GLU A 240 25.38 14.65 -0.29
CA GLU A 240 26.00 15.96 -0.51
C GLU A 240 24.94 17.04 -0.75
N ALA A 241 24.01 16.82 -1.68
CA ALA A 241 22.94 17.77 -1.97
C ALA A 241 22.06 18.05 -0.74
N GLN A 242 21.78 17.05 0.10
CA GLN A 242 21.03 17.24 1.35
C GLN A 242 21.81 18.12 2.33
N LYS A 243 23.11 17.86 2.54
CA LYS A 243 23.95 18.67 3.42
C LYS A 243 24.10 20.11 2.92
N MET A 244 24.27 20.30 1.62
CA MET A 244 24.33 21.64 1.02
C MET A 244 23.05 22.42 1.31
N LYS A 245 21.88 21.79 1.11
CA LYS A 245 20.59 22.40 1.42
C LYS A 245 20.42 22.72 2.91
N GLU A 246 20.86 21.83 3.80
CA GLU A 246 20.84 22.07 5.26
C GLU A 246 21.72 23.27 5.64
N GLN A 247 22.91 23.38 5.03
CA GLN A 247 23.82 24.48 5.23
C GLN A 247 23.23 25.81 4.73
N GLU A 248 22.66 25.83 3.52
CA GLU A 248 21.97 27.00 2.97
C GLU A 248 20.83 27.46 3.88
N ASN A 249 19.98 26.53 4.34
CA ASN A 249 18.89 26.85 5.27
C ASN A 249 19.40 27.44 6.59
N LYS A 250 20.54 26.94 7.10
CA LYS A 250 21.16 27.47 8.31
C LYS A 250 21.70 28.89 8.09
N LEU A 251 22.35 29.13 6.94
CA LEU A 251 22.86 30.45 6.57
C LEU A 251 21.73 31.46 6.36
N THR A 252 20.67 31.07 5.66
CA THR A 252 19.49 31.93 5.47
C THR A 252 18.83 32.27 6.81
N TYR A 253 18.72 31.30 7.72
CA TYR A 253 18.24 31.56 9.08
C TYR A 253 19.12 32.58 9.80
N ILE A 254 20.45 32.38 9.84
CA ILE A 254 21.39 33.30 10.51
C ILE A 254 21.29 34.71 9.92
N ASN A 255 21.27 34.83 8.60
CA ASN A 255 21.19 36.12 7.91
C ASN A 255 19.86 36.83 8.21
N ASN A 256 18.73 36.12 8.14
CA ASN A 256 17.43 36.68 8.45
C ASN A 256 17.30 37.11 9.92
N THR A 257 17.94 36.38 10.84
CA THR A 257 17.97 36.76 12.27
C THR A 257 18.93 37.91 12.58
N ALA A 258 19.92 38.18 11.71
CA ALA A 258 20.89 39.25 11.93
C ALA A 258 20.29 40.65 11.65
N ASP A 259 19.27 40.73 10.81
CA ASP A 259 18.57 41.97 10.46
C ASP A 259 17.37 42.30 11.38
N LEU A 260 17.08 41.45 12.39
CA LEU A 260 16.05 41.64 13.43
C LEU A 260 16.66 42.19 14.74
#